data_AF-A0A7V3ULJ4-F1
#
_entry.id   AF-A0A7V3ULJ4-F1
#
_cell.length_a   1.000
_cell.length_b   1.000
_cell.length_c   1.000
_cell.angle_alpha   90.00
_cell.angle_beta   90.00
_cell.angle_gamma   90.00
#
_symmetry.space_group_name_H-M   'P 1'
#
loop_
_entity.id
_entity.type
_entity.pdbx_description
1 polymer ?
#
loop_
_entity_poly.entity_id
_entity_poly.type
_entity_poly.pdbx_seq_one_letter_code
_entity_poly.pdbx_strand_id
1 'polypeptide(L)'
;MRPPLTAAEEAYASALWPIHSEVKLSAVNMTFAGLYYKLGELDLNGLKSKLKPIAEHFEGAASRFRRLQPPASMKEAHQDYAEALRLYQESIAEMVKVVDDGRDEHLIAAQAQSQRAATILIKLSDELWPGEYKPN
;
A
#
# COMPACT_ATOMS: atom_id res chain seq x y z
N MET A 1 -5.01 25.48 7.81
CA MET A 1 -5.38 24.99 6.47
C MET A 1 -4.14 25.13 5.59
N ARG A 2 -3.73 24.06 4.90
CA ARG A 2 -2.65 24.15 3.90
C ARG A 2 -3.15 25.03 2.74
N PRO A 3 -2.28 25.86 2.13
CA PRO A 3 -2.63 26.53 0.88
C PRO A 3 -3.00 25.50 -0.21
N PRO A 4 -3.80 25.90 -1.22
CA PRO A 4 -4.10 25.04 -2.37
C PRO A 4 -2.81 24.51 -3.04
N LEU A 5 -2.89 23.31 -3.61
CA LEU A 5 -1.80 22.75 -4.40
C LEU A 5 -1.48 23.66 -5.58
N THR A 6 -0.19 23.84 -5.86
CA THR A 6 0.27 24.45 -7.11
C THR A 6 -0.03 23.54 -8.30
N ALA A 7 -0.02 24.07 -9.52
CA ALA A 7 -0.28 23.25 -10.72
C ALA A 7 0.68 22.05 -10.86
N ALA A 8 1.95 22.19 -10.46
CA ALA A 8 2.91 21.10 -10.50
C ALA A 8 2.62 20.02 -9.44
N GLU A 9 2.13 20.43 -8.27
CA GLU A 9 1.71 19.52 -7.21
C GLU A 9 0.43 18.79 -7.57
N GLU A 10 -0.54 19.48 -8.17
CA GLU A 10 -1.78 18.89 -8.67
C GLU A 10 -1.52 17.84 -9.76
N ALA A 11 -0.60 18.14 -10.70
CA ALA A 11 -0.20 17.20 -11.74
C ALA A 11 0.46 15.95 -11.15
N TYR A 12 1.30 16.11 -10.13
CA TYR A 12 1.92 14.98 -9.42
C TYR A 12 0.86 14.16 -8.66
N ALA A 13 -0.04 14.81 -7.91
CA ALA A 13 -1.12 14.15 -7.20
C ALA A 13 -2.05 13.39 -8.16
N SER A 14 -2.37 13.97 -9.31
CA SER A 14 -3.16 13.33 -10.38
C SER A 14 -2.47 12.08 -10.93
N ALA A 15 -1.15 12.15 -11.17
CA ALA A 15 -0.37 11.01 -11.66
C ALA A 15 -0.22 9.89 -10.61
N LEU A 16 -0.18 10.26 -9.32
CA LEU A 16 -0.08 9.31 -8.20
C LEU A 16 -1.41 8.61 -7.88
N TRP A 17 -2.54 9.28 -8.10
CA TRP A 17 -3.89 8.78 -7.78
C TRP A 17 -4.19 7.33 -8.22
N PRO A 18 -3.95 6.90 -9.48
CA PRO A 18 -4.23 5.52 -9.89
C PRO A 18 -3.39 4.50 -9.13
N ILE A 19 -2.13 4.83 -8.80
CA ILE A 19 -1.26 3.98 -7.99
C ILE A 19 -1.81 3.90 -6.56
N HIS A 20 -2.23 5.03 -6.01
CA HIS A 20 -2.82 5.10 -4.67
C HIS A 20 -4.09 4.27 -4.52
N SER A 21 -5.01 4.39 -5.47
CA SER A 21 -6.25 3.62 -5.46
C SER A 21 -5.98 2.10 -5.48
N GLU A 22 -5.02 1.67 -6.30
CA GLU A 22 -4.64 0.26 -6.41
C GLU A 22 -3.93 -0.27 -5.16
N VAL A 23 -3.02 0.52 -4.57
CA VAL A 23 -2.30 0.18 -3.35
C VAL A 23 -3.27 0.02 -2.18
N LYS A 24 -4.23 0.94 -2.02
CA LYS A 24 -5.27 0.84 -0.99
C LYS A 24 -6.10 -0.44 -1.15
N LEU A 25 -6.57 -0.72 -2.36
CA LEU A 25 -7.36 -1.93 -2.63
C LEU A 25 -6.55 -3.19 -2.32
N SER A 26 -5.28 -3.24 -2.71
CA SER A 26 -4.38 -4.36 -2.45
C SER A 26 -4.12 -4.55 -0.95
N ALA A 27 -3.95 -3.45 -0.20
CA ALA A 27 -3.80 -3.49 1.26
C ALA A 27 -5.05 -4.06 1.95
N VAL A 28 -6.25 -3.66 1.53
CA VAL A 28 -7.51 -4.20 2.06
C VAL A 28 -7.63 -5.69 1.75
N ASN A 29 -7.34 -6.10 0.52
CA ASN A 29 -7.36 -7.51 0.12
C ASN A 29 -6.35 -8.35 0.92
N MET A 30 -5.18 -7.78 1.22
CA MET A 30 -4.15 -8.43 2.04
C MET A 30 -4.66 -8.67 3.47
N THR A 31 -5.26 -7.67 4.09
CA THR A 31 -5.88 -7.80 5.41
C THR A 31 -6.96 -8.90 5.42
N PHE A 32 -7.85 -8.92 4.43
CA PHE A 32 -8.88 -9.96 4.35
C PHE A 32 -8.31 -11.35 4.11
N ALA A 33 -7.26 -11.50 3.29
CA ALA A 33 -6.60 -12.79 3.09
C ALA A 33 -6.05 -13.36 4.40
N GLY A 34 -5.40 -12.53 5.22
CA GLY A 34 -4.92 -12.93 6.55
C GLY A 34 -6.06 -13.29 7.50
N LEU A 35 -7.13 -12.50 7.52
CA LEU A 35 -8.31 -12.78 8.36
C LEU A 35 -9.00 -14.09 7.97
N TYR A 36 -9.25 -14.33 6.68
CA TYR A 36 -9.91 -15.56 6.22
C TYR A 36 -9.08 -16.81 6.54
N TYR A 37 -7.76 -16.73 6.42
CA TYR A 37 -6.89 -17.81 6.89
C TYR A 37 -7.01 -18.03 8.40
N LYS A 38 -6.95 -16.96 9.21
CA LYS A 38 -7.09 -17.06 10.68
C LYS A 38 -8.44 -17.59 11.15
N LEU A 39 -9.51 -17.33 10.38
CA LEU A 39 -10.85 -17.85 10.65
C LEU A 39 -11.07 -19.29 10.14
N GLY A 40 -10.07 -19.88 9.48
CA GLY A 40 -10.15 -21.24 8.91
C GLY A 40 -10.95 -21.32 7.60
N GLU A 41 -11.28 -20.18 6.99
CA GLU A 41 -11.96 -20.12 5.70
C GLU A 41 -11.01 -20.33 4.52
N LEU A 42 -9.70 -20.11 4.73
CA LEU A 42 -8.63 -20.46 3.79
C LEU A 42 -7.64 -21.42 4.45
N ASP A 43 -7.23 -22.43 3.70
CA ASP A 43 -6.03 -23.21 4.00
C ASP A 43 -4.77 -22.50 3.46
N LEU A 44 -3.59 -23.10 3.65
CA LEU A 44 -2.32 -22.52 3.16
C LEU A 44 -2.31 -22.32 1.63
N ASN A 45 -2.93 -23.21 0.87
CA ASN A 45 -3.01 -23.10 -0.60
C ASN A 45 -3.95 -21.97 -1.02
N GLY A 46 -5.09 -21.82 -0.33
CA GLY A 46 -6.02 -20.73 -0.49
C GLY A 46 -5.38 -19.39 -0.17
N LEU A 47 -4.64 -19.31 0.95
CA LEU A 47 -3.87 -18.13 1.33
C LEU A 47 -2.84 -17.79 0.24
N LYS A 48 -1.99 -18.74 -0.17
CA LYS A 48 -1.01 -18.55 -1.24
C LYS A 48 -1.62 -17.98 -2.52
N SER A 49 -2.76 -18.54 -2.93
CA SER A 49 -3.46 -18.12 -4.15
C SER A 49 -4.00 -16.69 -4.06
N LYS A 50 -4.36 -16.22 -2.86
CA LYS A 50 -4.77 -14.84 -2.62
C LYS A 50 -3.58 -13.89 -2.53
N LEU A 51 -2.47 -14.28 -1.89
CA LEU A 51 -1.31 -13.41 -1.70
C LEU A 51 -0.53 -13.14 -2.99
N LYS A 52 -0.44 -14.11 -3.90
CA LYS A 52 0.31 -13.97 -5.16
C LYS A 52 -0.09 -12.73 -5.98
N PRO A 53 -1.36 -12.53 -6.40
CA PRO A 53 -1.73 -11.35 -7.18
C PRO A 53 -1.57 -10.04 -6.40
N ILE A 54 -1.70 -10.08 -5.07
CA ILE A 54 -1.49 -8.89 -4.21
C ILE A 54 -0.02 -8.47 -4.24
N ALA A 55 0.91 -9.43 -4.15
CA ALA A 55 2.34 -9.16 -4.25
C ALA A 55 2.72 -8.56 -5.61
N GLU A 56 2.17 -9.12 -6.69
CA GLU A 56 2.36 -8.61 -8.07
C GLU A 56 1.84 -7.17 -8.22
N HIS A 57 0.69 -6.85 -7.62
CA HIS A 57 0.16 -5.48 -7.63
C HIS A 57 1.07 -4.49 -6.89
N PHE A 58 1.57 -4.84 -5.69
CA PHE A 58 2.49 -3.95 -4.97
C PHE A 58 3.80 -3.73 -5.74
N GLU A 59 4.35 -4.76 -6.37
CA GLU A 59 5.54 -4.64 -7.22
C GLU A 59 5.28 -3.76 -8.45
N GLY A 60 4.15 -3.96 -9.12
CA GLY A 60 3.72 -3.15 -10.26
C GLY A 60 3.47 -1.69 -9.88
N ALA A 61 2.87 -1.45 -8.72
CA ALA A 61 2.66 -0.12 -8.15
C ALA A 61 4.00 0.57 -7.85
N ALA A 62 4.92 -0.11 -7.16
CA ALA A 62 6.25 0.43 -6.86
C ALA A 62 7.05 0.75 -8.13
N SER A 63 6.94 -0.08 -9.16
CA SER A 63 7.60 0.15 -10.45
C SER A 63 7.03 1.34 -11.22
N ARG A 64 5.71 1.57 -11.18
CA ARG A 64 5.11 2.80 -11.74
C ARG A 64 5.44 4.03 -10.90
N PHE A 65 5.40 3.91 -9.58
CA PHE A 65 5.71 4.99 -8.65
C PHE A 65 7.12 5.56 -8.85
N ARG A 66 8.13 4.68 -8.99
CA ARG A 66 9.53 5.07 -9.25
C ARG A 66 9.73 5.89 -10.53
N ARG A 67 8.78 5.86 -11.47
CA ARG A 67 8.83 6.65 -12.70
C ARG A 67 8.24 8.05 -12.54
N LEU A 68 7.52 8.32 -11.46
CA LEU A 68 7.00 9.65 -11.17
C LEU A 68 8.13 10.58 -10.73
N GLN A 69 8.06 11.82 -11.17
CA GLN A 69 8.99 12.88 -10.78
C GLN A 69 8.24 13.87 -9.90
N PRO A 70 8.51 13.92 -8.58
CA PRO A 70 7.86 14.88 -7.71
C PRO A 70 8.42 16.29 -7.94
N PRO A 71 7.59 17.36 -7.86
CA PRO A 71 8.12 18.71 -7.72
C PRO A 71 8.93 18.83 -6.42
N ALA A 72 9.81 19.82 -6.34
CA ALA A 72 10.71 19.98 -5.19
C ALA A 72 9.96 20.07 -3.84
N SER A 73 8.78 20.69 -3.82
CA SER A 73 7.92 20.81 -2.64
C SER A 73 7.28 19.50 -2.18
N MET A 74 7.28 18.45 -3.00
CA MET A 74 6.66 17.14 -2.72
C MET A 74 7.67 16.02 -2.53
N LYS A 75 8.96 16.34 -2.40
CA LYS A 75 10.01 15.32 -2.21
C LYS A 75 9.78 14.48 -0.95
N GLU A 76 9.40 15.12 0.15
CA GLU A 76 9.12 14.43 1.42
C GLU A 76 7.89 13.51 1.29
N ALA A 77 6.77 14.05 0.79
CA ALA A 77 5.57 13.25 0.51
C ALA A 77 5.83 12.06 -0.44
N HIS A 78 6.71 12.24 -1.42
CA HIS A 78 7.15 11.16 -2.31
C HIS A 78 7.97 10.10 -1.57
N GLN A 79 8.88 10.50 -0.67
CA GLN A 79 9.67 9.57 0.14
C GLN A 79 8.79 8.78 1.11
N ASP A 80 7.84 9.45 1.77
CA ASP A 80 6.87 8.81 2.65
C ASP A 80 6.01 7.79 1.89
N TYR A 81 5.56 8.14 0.70
CA TYR A 81 4.82 7.20 -0.14
C TYR A 81 5.67 5.99 -0.55
N ALA A 82 6.95 6.21 -0.87
CA ALA A 82 7.89 5.13 -1.17
C ALA A 82 8.07 4.18 0.04
N GLU A 83 8.16 4.74 1.24
CA GLU A 83 8.25 3.98 2.48
C GLU A 83 6.99 3.17 2.75
N ALA A 84 5.80 3.75 2.53
CA ALA A 84 4.54 3.02 2.66
C ALA A 84 4.46 1.82 1.70
N LEU A 85 4.86 2.01 0.44
CA LEU A 85 4.95 0.93 -0.55
C LEU A 85 5.92 -0.17 -0.09
N ARG A 86 7.12 0.20 0.37
CA ARG A 86 8.11 -0.75 0.89
C ARG A 86 7.53 -1.57 2.06
N LEU A 87 6.87 -0.91 3.01
CA LEU A 87 6.24 -1.58 4.15
C LEU A 87 5.13 -2.55 3.74
N TYR A 88 4.33 -2.21 2.72
CA TYR A 88 3.34 -3.16 2.17
C TYR A 88 4.00 -4.35 1.46
N GLN A 89 5.08 -4.12 0.71
CA GLN A 89 5.86 -5.20 0.09
C GLN A 89 6.49 -6.14 1.12
N GLU A 90 6.97 -5.59 2.24
CA GLU A 90 7.49 -6.40 3.35
C GLU A 90 6.38 -7.15 4.07
N SER A 91 5.23 -6.51 4.27
CA SER A 91 4.05 -7.14 4.88
C SER A 91 3.59 -8.35 4.08
N ILE A 92 3.45 -8.22 2.76
CA ILE A 92 3.06 -9.35 1.92
C ILE A 92 4.14 -10.44 1.89
N ALA A 93 5.42 -10.07 1.92
CA ALA A 93 6.53 -11.03 1.98
C ALA A 93 6.55 -11.82 3.30
N GLU A 94 6.22 -11.17 4.42
CA GLU A 94 6.03 -11.87 5.70
C GLU A 94 4.83 -12.83 5.64
N MET A 95 3.68 -12.40 5.11
CA MET A 95 2.52 -13.29 4.97
C MET A 95 2.81 -14.51 4.09
N VAL A 96 3.67 -14.38 3.07
CA VAL A 96 4.09 -15.51 2.24
C VAL A 96 4.86 -16.56 3.05
N LYS A 97 5.63 -16.17 4.09
CA LYS A 97 6.33 -17.14 4.94
C LYS A 97 5.39 -18.04 5.74
N VAL A 98 4.17 -17.56 6.05
CA VAL A 98 3.10 -18.40 6.64
C VAL A 98 2.80 -19.59 5.75
N VAL A 99 2.81 -19.39 4.42
CA VAL A 99 2.58 -20.47 3.45
C VAL A 99 3.69 -21.52 3.50
N ASP A 100 4.92 -21.10 3.83
CA ASP A 100 6.09 -21.97 3.85
C ASP A 100 6.20 -22.80 5.13
N ASP A 101 5.87 -22.23 6.29
CA ASP A 101 6.08 -22.87 7.59
C ASP A 101 4.86 -22.93 8.53
N GLY A 102 3.73 -22.35 8.14
CA GLY A 102 2.47 -22.36 8.88
C GLY A 102 2.46 -21.49 10.15
N ARG A 103 3.50 -20.69 10.41
CA ARG A 103 3.63 -19.92 11.65
C ARG A 103 2.87 -18.60 11.61
N ASP A 104 1.93 -18.45 12.55
CA ASP A 104 1.09 -17.26 12.67
C ASP A 104 1.86 -16.00 13.07
N GLU A 105 3.06 -16.12 13.65
CA GLU A 105 3.92 -15.00 14.01
C GLU A 105 4.22 -14.09 12.80
N HIS A 106 4.30 -14.69 11.60
CA HIS A 106 4.47 -13.95 10.36
C HIS A 106 3.26 -13.06 10.03
N LEU A 107 2.03 -13.45 10.39
CA LEU A 107 0.84 -12.61 10.24
C LEU A 107 0.87 -11.41 11.20
N ILE A 108 1.38 -11.60 12.41
CA ILE A 108 1.54 -10.51 13.39
C ILE A 108 2.57 -9.50 12.90
N ALA A 109 3.73 -9.98 12.41
CA ALA A 109 4.77 -9.14 11.84
C ALA A 109 4.26 -8.36 10.61
N ALA A 110 3.58 -9.06 9.70
CA ALA A 110 2.96 -8.46 8.53
C ALA A 110 1.95 -7.37 8.90
N GLN A 111 1.09 -7.62 9.89
CA GLN A 111 0.09 -6.65 10.33
C GLN A 111 0.74 -5.38 10.90
N ALA A 112 1.83 -5.50 11.66
CA ALA A 112 2.55 -4.35 12.19
C ALA A 112 3.12 -3.46 11.06
N GLN A 113 3.67 -4.07 9.99
CA GLN A 113 4.16 -3.34 8.82
C GLN A 113 3.00 -2.68 8.05
N SER A 114 1.91 -3.42 7.81
CA SER A 114 0.72 -2.91 7.11
C SER A 114 0.08 -1.72 7.84
N GLN A 115 -0.02 -1.78 9.17
CA GLN A 115 -0.55 -0.68 9.99
C GLN A 115 0.29 0.59 9.87
N ARG A 116 1.63 0.46 9.87
CA ARG A 116 2.55 1.58 9.68
C ARG A 116 2.39 2.19 8.28
N ALA A 117 2.33 1.35 7.25
CA ALA A 117 2.11 1.79 5.87
C ALA A 117 0.78 2.55 5.73
N ALA A 118 -0.31 1.99 6.29
CA ALA A 118 -1.62 2.62 6.29
C ALA A 118 -1.61 3.99 6.98
N THR A 119 -0.89 4.12 8.10
CA THR A 119 -0.76 5.38 8.84
C THR A 119 -0.09 6.45 8.01
N ILE A 120 0.96 6.09 7.25
CA ILE A 120 1.62 7.01 6.32
C ILE A 120 0.65 7.41 5.20
N LEU A 121 -0.02 6.44 4.58
CA LEU A 121 -0.94 6.72 3.49
C LEU A 121 -2.11 7.61 3.91
N ILE A 122 -2.70 7.41 5.10
CA ILE A 122 -3.80 8.26 5.59
C ILE A 122 -3.36 9.73 5.66
N LYS A 123 -2.17 9.99 6.22
CA LYS A 123 -1.64 11.37 6.30
C LYS A 123 -1.42 11.98 4.90
N LEU A 124 -0.83 11.21 3.99
CA LEU A 124 -0.61 11.66 2.62
C LEU A 124 -1.92 11.89 1.86
N SER A 125 -2.93 11.04 2.08
CA SER A 125 -4.26 11.19 1.49
C SER A 125 -4.94 12.47 1.99
N ASP A 126 -4.87 12.77 3.27
CA ASP A 126 -5.43 14.01 3.84
C ASP A 126 -4.76 15.27 3.25
N GLU A 127 -3.48 15.19 2.89
CA GLU A 127 -2.73 16.30 2.31
C GLU A 127 -2.97 16.48 0.80
N LEU A 128 -3.00 15.38 0.05
CA LEU A 128 -3.05 15.40 -1.41
C LEU A 128 -4.49 15.37 -1.95
N TRP A 129 -5.38 14.66 -1.25
CA TRP A 129 -6.76 14.43 -1.66
C TRP A 129 -7.70 14.51 -0.45
N PRO A 130 -7.93 15.71 0.13
CA PRO A 130 -8.82 15.86 1.26
C PRO A 130 -10.21 15.30 0.95
N GLY A 131 -10.68 14.30 1.72
CA GLY A 131 -11.94 13.61 1.46
C GLY A 131 -11.90 12.58 0.32
N GLU A 132 -10.70 12.21 -0.15
CA GLU A 132 -10.45 11.21 -1.20
C GLU A 132 -11.11 11.51 -2.54
N TYR A 133 -11.19 12.78 -2.92
CA TYR A 133 -11.64 13.15 -4.26
C TYR A 133 -10.54 12.90 -5.28
N LYS A 134 -10.89 12.23 -6.38
CA LYS A 134 -10.02 12.09 -7.55
C LYS A 134 -9.65 13.51 -8.06
N PRO A 135 -8.35 13.82 -8.26
CA PRO A 135 -7.92 15.06 -8.90
C PRO A 135 -8.57 15.27 -10.28
N ASN A 136 -8.93 16.51 -10.59
CA ASN A 136 -9.63 16.88 -11.83
C ASN A 136 -8.73 16.83 -13.06
#